data_AF-A0A8S1BBT8-F1
#
_entry.id   AF-A0A8S1BBT8-F1
#
_cell.length_a   1.000
_cell.length_b   1.000
_cell.length_c   1.000
_cell.angle_alpha   90.00
_cell.angle_beta   90.00
_cell.angle_gamma   90.00
#
_symmetry.space_group_name_H-M   'P 1'
#
loop_
_entity.id
_entity.type
_entity.pdbx_description
1 polymer ?
#
loop_
_entity_poly.entity_id
_entity_poly.type
_entity_poly.pdbx_seq_one_letter_code
_entity_poly.pdbx_strand_id
1 'polypeptide(L)'
;MYANHEYSRFHESYYVHPCSIVPEKDVVFTDIVGNGFLVQVKRWWHDLFLLSFSSVRSRGFYNSSHAMRIERFRQYRKYRSRIHPMSKFSYFWNCVIVFAVLLTKILFRFTSSILFEIIHRVAHGSYRELALLLKPEMYLSNDIVAEAWTPGQGLMIVDVGVLAVYTVNYEETGQSYRW
;
A
#
# COMPACT_ATOMS: atom_id res chain seq x y z
N MET A 1 13.03 57.99 -45.27
CA MET A 1 12.00 56.97 -44.96
C MET A 1 12.51 55.99 -43.89
N TYR A 2 12.70 56.39 -42.63
CA TYR A 2 13.02 55.45 -41.53
C TYR A 2 12.68 56.06 -40.15
N ALA A 3 11.43 56.45 -39.93
CA ALA A 3 11.02 57.03 -38.63
C ALA A 3 9.66 56.53 -38.09
N ASN A 4 9.00 55.58 -38.76
CA ASN A 4 7.65 55.15 -38.40
C ASN A 4 7.55 53.74 -37.78
N HIS A 5 8.67 53.01 -37.62
CA HIS A 5 8.63 51.62 -37.13
C HIS A 5 8.94 51.46 -35.63
N GLU A 6 9.35 52.54 -34.95
CA GLU A 6 9.79 52.47 -33.55
C GLU A 6 8.68 52.86 -32.55
N TYR A 7 7.68 53.62 -33.00
CA TYR A 7 6.56 54.04 -32.14
C TYR A 7 5.53 52.94 -31.88
N SER A 8 5.44 51.92 -32.74
CA SER A 8 4.49 50.79 -32.55
C SER A 8 5.01 49.70 -31.59
N ARG A 9 6.29 49.72 -31.20
CA ARG A 9 6.88 48.65 -30.36
C ARG A 9 6.79 48.93 -28.85
N PHE A 10 6.44 50.15 -28.45
CA PHE A 10 6.30 50.53 -27.03
C PHE A 10 4.85 50.40 -26.51
N HIS A 11 3.88 50.08 -27.37
CA HIS A 11 2.46 49.97 -27.00
C HIS A 11 1.92 48.54 -26.91
N GLU A 12 2.76 47.50 -26.96
CA GLU A 12 2.33 46.09 -26.93
C GLU A 12 2.55 45.36 -25.59
N SER A 13 3.01 46.01 -24.52
CA SER A 13 3.27 45.31 -23.25
C SER A 13 2.46 45.79 -22.04
N TYR A 14 1.42 46.60 -22.26
CA TYR A 14 0.37 46.74 -21.24
C TYR A 14 -0.44 45.44 -21.21
N TYR A 15 0.08 44.45 -20.50
CA TYR A 15 -0.78 43.45 -19.91
C TYR A 15 -1.80 44.22 -19.08
N VAL A 16 -3.01 44.37 -19.61
CA VAL A 16 -4.16 44.84 -18.85
C VAL A 16 -4.37 43.80 -17.78
N HIS A 17 -3.73 43.98 -16.63
CA HIS A 17 -4.03 43.20 -15.46
C HIS A 17 -5.47 43.56 -15.08
N PRO A 18 -6.44 42.63 -15.12
CA PRO A 18 -7.69 42.86 -14.44
C PRO A 18 -7.35 42.95 -12.95
N CYS A 19 -7.08 44.17 -12.48
CA CYS A 19 -6.84 44.48 -11.09
C CYS A 19 -8.15 44.23 -10.32
N SER A 20 -8.41 42.96 -9.99
CA SER A 20 -9.49 42.62 -9.08
C SER A 20 -9.06 43.06 -7.69
N ILE A 21 -9.70 44.10 -7.16
CA ILE A 21 -9.52 44.53 -5.78
C ILE A 21 -9.96 43.37 -4.89
N VAL A 22 -8.99 42.61 -4.40
CA VAL A 22 -9.26 41.50 -3.49
C VAL A 22 -9.71 42.11 -2.17
N PRO A 23 -10.89 41.73 -1.64
CA PRO A 23 -11.34 42.25 -0.36
C PRO A 23 -10.29 41.93 0.71
N GLU A 24 -10.01 42.91 1.56
CA GLU A 24 -9.06 42.75 2.66
C GLU A 24 -9.49 41.64 3.63
N LYS A 25 -10.82 41.47 3.75
CA LYS A 25 -11.46 40.44 4.54
C LYS A 25 -11.61 39.14 3.75
N ASP A 26 -11.33 38.04 4.42
CA ASP A 26 -11.35 36.69 3.85
C ASP A 26 -12.74 36.28 3.33
N VAL A 27 -12.77 35.51 2.26
CA VAL A 27 -13.97 35.18 1.46
C VAL A 27 -15.06 34.47 2.27
N VAL A 28 -14.65 33.70 3.27
CA VAL A 28 -15.56 32.96 4.13
C VAL A 28 -16.32 33.90 5.08
N PHE A 29 -15.67 34.98 5.51
CA PHE A 29 -16.27 35.95 6.44
C PHE A 29 -17.13 37.00 5.74
N THR A 30 -16.84 37.31 4.47
CA THR A 30 -17.62 38.26 3.68
C THR A 30 -18.92 37.65 3.14
N ASP A 31 -18.89 36.37 2.74
CA ASP A 31 -19.98 35.73 2.01
C ASP A 31 -21.03 35.07 2.94
N ILE A 32 -20.62 34.65 4.14
CA ILE A 32 -21.52 34.03 5.11
C ILE A 32 -21.86 35.08 6.18
N VAL A 33 -23.04 35.71 6.11
CA VAL A 33 -23.50 36.72 7.08
C VAL A 33 -24.17 36.03 8.29
N GLY A 34 -23.90 36.52 9.50
CA GLY A 34 -24.48 36.01 10.76
C GLY A 34 -23.45 35.59 11.80
N ASN A 35 -23.85 35.49 13.07
CA ASN A 35 -22.94 35.18 14.19
C ASN A 35 -23.36 33.95 15.01
N GLY A 36 -24.35 33.17 14.54
CA GLY A 36 -24.82 31.97 15.23
C GLY A 36 -23.81 30.83 15.24
N PHE A 37 -23.95 29.89 16.19
CA PHE A 37 -23.06 28.74 16.33
C PHE A 37 -22.96 27.87 15.07
N LEU A 38 -24.09 27.52 14.45
CA LEU A 38 -24.12 26.74 13.20
C LEU A 38 -23.41 27.47 12.05
N VAL A 39 -23.49 28.80 12.03
CA VAL A 39 -22.79 29.63 11.05
C VAL A 39 -21.28 29.57 11.27
N GLN A 40 -20.83 29.60 12.53
CA GLN A 40 -19.41 29.44 12.86
C GLN A 40 -18.87 28.06 12.50
N VAL A 41 -19.61 26.98 12.79
CA VAL A 41 -19.22 25.62 12.40
C VAL A 41 -19.17 25.49 10.87
N LYS A 42 -20.14 26.04 10.16
CA LYS A 42 -20.15 26.07 8.69
C LYS A 42 -18.96 26.85 8.12
N ARG A 43 -18.60 27.99 8.71
CA ARG A 43 -17.40 28.77 8.34
C ARG A 43 -16.13 27.96 8.58
N TRP A 44 -16.02 27.32 9.75
CA TRP A 44 -14.88 26.46 10.09
C TRP A 44 -14.74 25.28 9.12
N TRP A 45 -15.86 24.63 8.78
CA TRP A 45 -15.89 23.54 7.79
C TRP A 45 -15.39 24.00 6.43
N HIS A 46 -15.87 25.15 5.93
CA HIS A 46 -15.39 25.71 4.66
C HIS A 46 -13.92 26.16 4.72
N ASP A 47 -13.45 26.74 5.83
CA ASP A 47 -12.04 27.10 6.02
C ASP A 47 -11.12 25.87 6.01
N LEU A 48 -11.62 24.71 6.45
CA LEU A 48 -10.84 23.47 6.49
C LEU A 48 -10.39 23.00 5.10
N PHE A 49 -11.24 23.16 4.07
CA PHE A 49 -10.96 22.74 2.69
C PHE A 49 -10.24 23.79 1.85
N LEU A 50 -10.22 25.04 2.30
CA LEU A 50 -9.54 26.15 1.61
C LEU A 50 -8.04 26.17 1.89
N LEU A 51 -7.30 26.91 1.05
CA LEU A 51 -5.87 27.17 1.23
C LEU A 51 -5.58 27.68 2.65
N SER A 52 -4.68 27.04 3.39
CA SER A 52 -4.25 27.53 4.70
C SER A 52 -3.19 28.64 4.57
N PHE A 53 -3.36 29.74 5.33
CA PHE A 53 -2.37 30.82 5.45
C PHE A 53 -1.25 30.53 6.45
N SER A 54 -1.47 29.56 7.35
CA SER A 54 -0.56 29.28 8.46
C SER A 54 0.54 28.28 8.12
N SER A 55 0.37 27.47 7.07
CA SER A 55 1.35 26.43 6.72
C SER A 55 2.60 27.03 6.09
N VAL A 56 3.77 26.65 6.62
CA VAL A 56 5.10 27.01 6.07
C VAL A 56 5.20 26.66 4.59
N ARG A 57 4.65 25.50 4.20
CA ARG A 57 4.61 25.03 2.80
C ARG A 57 3.86 25.99 1.87
N SER A 58 2.79 26.61 2.33
CA SER A 58 2.05 27.58 1.52
C SER A 58 2.83 28.88 1.36
N ARG A 59 3.56 29.32 2.40
CA ARG A 59 4.45 30.50 2.32
C ARG A 59 5.64 30.26 1.40
N GLY A 60 6.14 29.03 1.30
CA GLY A 60 7.19 28.67 0.35
C GLY A 60 6.72 28.61 -1.11
N PHE A 61 5.45 28.29 -1.35
CA PHE A 61 4.89 28.19 -2.71
C PHE A 61 4.36 29.53 -3.24
N TYR A 62 3.78 30.37 -2.38
CA TYR A 62 3.25 31.67 -2.76
C TYR A 62 4.18 32.79 -2.28
N ASN A 63 4.66 33.61 -3.22
CA ASN A 63 5.59 34.71 -2.92
C ASN A 63 4.96 35.84 -2.08
N SER A 64 3.63 35.92 -1.98
CA SER A 64 2.95 36.95 -1.20
C SER A 64 1.62 36.49 -0.60
N SER A 65 1.25 37.07 0.54
CA SER A 65 -0.07 36.89 1.16
C SER A 65 -1.21 37.31 0.24
N HIS A 66 -0.96 38.26 -0.68
CA HIS A 66 -1.93 38.70 -1.67
C HIS A 66 -2.21 37.61 -2.71
N ALA A 67 -1.17 36.96 -3.24
CA ALA A 67 -1.31 35.82 -4.16
C ALA A 67 -2.08 34.67 -3.51
N MET A 68 -1.84 34.40 -2.22
CA MET A 68 -2.61 33.39 -1.48
C MET A 68 -4.09 33.74 -1.35
N ARG A 69 -4.42 35.01 -1.08
CA ARG A 69 -5.82 35.48 -1.01
C ARG A 69 -6.51 35.39 -2.37
N ILE A 70 -5.83 35.75 -3.46
CA ILE A 70 -6.35 35.59 -4.83
C ILE A 70 -6.69 34.13 -5.10
N GLU A 71 -5.77 33.20 -4.81
CA GLU A 71 -6.03 31.79 -5.07
C GLU A 71 -7.16 31.25 -4.19
N ARG A 72 -7.19 31.62 -2.91
CA ARG A 72 -8.29 31.25 -2.01
C ARG A 72 -9.64 31.78 -2.53
N PHE A 73 -9.68 33.02 -3.03
CA PHE A 73 -10.87 33.60 -3.64
C PHE A 73 -11.28 32.85 -4.92
N ARG A 74 -10.31 32.58 -5.80
CA ARG A 74 -10.53 31.85 -7.06
C ARG A 74 -11.10 30.47 -6.80
N GLN A 75 -10.60 29.76 -5.80
CA GLN A 75 -11.10 28.44 -5.44
C GLN A 75 -12.50 28.48 -4.85
N TYR A 76 -12.75 29.38 -3.91
CA TYR A 76 -14.06 29.51 -3.30
C TYR A 76 -15.16 29.81 -4.34
N ARG A 77 -14.86 30.66 -5.34
CA ARG A 77 -15.82 31.08 -6.38
C ARG A 77 -15.92 30.12 -7.56
N LYS A 78 -14.80 29.60 -8.07
CA LYS A 78 -14.77 28.79 -9.31
C LYS A 78 -14.70 27.28 -9.05
N TYR A 79 -14.10 26.86 -7.95
CA TYR A 79 -13.79 25.44 -7.67
C TYR A 79 -14.24 25.00 -6.28
N ARG A 80 -15.47 25.37 -5.87
CA ARG A 80 -16.00 25.13 -4.51
C ARG A 80 -15.95 23.66 -4.05
N SER A 81 -16.06 22.71 -4.98
CA SER A 81 -16.03 21.27 -4.70
C SER A 81 -14.64 20.64 -4.72
N ARG A 82 -13.60 21.39 -5.08
CA ARG A 82 -12.22 20.89 -5.13
C ARG A 82 -11.47 21.26 -3.85
N ILE A 83 -10.81 20.28 -3.26
CA ILE A 83 -10.02 20.45 -2.05
C ILE A 83 -8.65 21.01 -2.41
N HIS A 84 -8.21 22.10 -1.78
CA HIS A 84 -6.87 22.63 -2.03
C HIS A 84 -5.82 21.62 -1.49
N PRO A 85 -4.75 21.27 -2.23
CA PRO A 85 -3.71 20.36 -1.75
C PRO A 85 -3.00 20.85 -0.46
N MET A 86 -2.78 22.16 -0.35
CA MET A 86 -2.32 22.87 0.86
C MET A 86 -3.44 23.31 1.83
N SER A 87 -4.59 22.64 1.83
CA SER A 87 -5.64 22.86 2.85
C SER A 87 -5.29 22.17 4.17
N LYS A 88 -5.93 22.61 5.26
CA LYS A 88 -5.81 21.95 6.57
C LYS A 88 -6.33 20.51 6.50
N PHE A 89 -7.43 20.30 5.77
CA PHE A 89 -8.00 18.96 5.56
C PHE A 89 -7.02 18.02 4.85
N SER A 90 -6.41 18.46 3.76
CA SER A 90 -5.46 17.64 3.01
C SER A 90 -4.28 17.18 3.88
N TYR A 91 -3.75 18.06 4.72
CA TYR A 91 -2.68 17.68 5.67
C TYR A 91 -3.15 16.60 6.65
N PHE A 92 -4.31 16.82 7.29
CA PHE A 92 -4.90 15.85 8.20
C PHE A 92 -5.15 14.50 7.52
N TRP A 93 -5.74 14.52 6.31
CA TRP A 93 -6.06 13.31 5.56
C TRP A 93 -4.81 12.54 5.14
N ASN A 94 -3.73 13.23 4.76
CA ASN A 94 -2.45 12.59 4.49
C ASN A 94 -1.90 11.88 5.74
N CYS A 95 -2.00 12.48 6.93
CA CYS A 95 -1.63 11.81 8.18
C CYS A 95 -2.47 10.55 8.43
N VAL A 96 -3.79 10.61 8.19
CA VAL A 96 -4.69 9.46 8.33
C VAL A 96 -4.33 8.33 7.36
N ILE A 97 -4.06 8.65 6.09
CA ILE A 97 -3.63 7.65 5.09
C ILE A 97 -2.33 6.99 5.52
N VAL A 98 -1.32 7.78 5.90
CA VAL A 98 -0.03 7.26 6.34
C VAL A 98 -0.21 6.34 7.54
N PHE A 99 -1.00 6.76 8.53
CA PHE A 99 -1.30 5.95 9.70
C PHE A 99 -2.02 4.64 9.34
N ALA A 100 -3.03 4.68 8.47
CA ALA A 100 -3.74 3.50 8.01
C ALA A 100 -2.83 2.54 7.22
N VAL A 101 -1.95 3.06 6.36
CA VAL A 101 -0.97 2.25 5.62
C VAL A 101 0.05 1.60 6.57
N LEU A 102 0.53 2.34 7.58
CA LEU A 102 1.42 1.78 8.59
C LEU A 102 0.73 0.67 9.40
N LEU A 103 -0.50 0.90 9.86
CA LEU A 103 -1.29 -0.10 10.58
C LEU A 103 -1.53 -1.35 9.74
N THR A 104 -1.94 -1.20 8.48
CA THR A 104 -2.17 -2.36 7.59
C THR A 104 -0.89 -3.16 7.36
N LYS A 105 0.27 -2.50 7.21
CA LYS A 105 1.56 -3.19 7.11
C LYS A 105 1.94 -3.93 8.39
N ILE A 106 1.71 -3.32 9.55
CA ILE A 106 1.98 -3.93 10.85
C ILE A 106 1.06 -5.15 11.05
N LEU A 107 -0.24 -5.01 10.80
CA LEU A 107 -1.20 -6.12 10.88
C LEU A 107 -0.86 -7.25 9.91
N PHE A 108 -0.45 -6.92 8.68
CA PHE A 108 -0.02 -7.92 7.71
C PHE A 108 1.23 -8.70 8.19
N ARG A 109 2.19 -7.99 8.79
CA ARG A 109 3.36 -8.65 9.40
C ARG A 109 2.96 -9.57 10.54
N PHE A 110 2.07 -9.14 11.42
CA PHE A 110 1.62 -9.97 12.53
C PHE A 110 0.81 -11.19 12.07
N THR A 111 -0.14 -10.99 11.16
CA THR A 111 -0.96 -12.08 10.61
C THR A 111 -0.10 -13.11 9.87
N SER A 112 0.85 -12.69 9.04
CA SER A 112 1.78 -13.62 8.37
C SER A 112 2.64 -14.42 9.35
N SER A 113 3.17 -13.79 10.40
CA SER A 113 3.92 -14.50 11.45
C SER A 113 3.06 -15.53 12.18
N ILE A 114 1.81 -15.20 12.53
CA ILE A 114 0.90 -16.13 13.21
C ILE A 114 0.50 -17.29 12.30
N LEU A 115 0.20 -17.02 11.03
CA LEU A 115 -0.14 -18.06 10.06
C LEU A 115 1.04 -19.02 9.86
N PHE A 116 2.26 -18.50 9.76
CA PHE A 116 3.46 -19.33 9.64
C PHE A 116 3.62 -20.26 10.86
N GLU A 117 3.47 -19.73 12.07
CA GLU A 117 3.54 -20.53 13.30
C GLU A 117 2.47 -21.62 13.35
N ILE A 118 1.24 -21.33 12.93
CA ILE A 118 0.15 -22.31 12.90
C ILE A 118 0.45 -23.41 11.88
N ILE A 119 0.81 -23.04 10.66
CA ILE A 119 1.14 -24.01 9.59
C ILE A 119 2.30 -24.89 10.02
N HIS A 120 3.36 -24.31 10.57
CA HIS A 120 4.50 -25.06 11.08
C HIS A 120 4.09 -26.03 12.20
N ARG A 121 3.29 -25.59 13.18
CA ARG A 121 2.80 -26.49 14.24
C ARG A 121 1.96 -27.65 13.71
N VAL A 122 1.06 -27.40 12.75
CA VAL A 122 0.23 -28.45 12.14
C VAL A 122 1.06 -29.41 11.32
N ALA A 123 1.96 -28.90 10.46
CA ALA A 123 2.88 -29.72 9.69
C ALA A 123 3.75 -30.58 10.61
N HIS A 124 4.20 -30.01 11.74
CA HIS A 124 5.03 -30.71 12.70
C HIS A 124 4.30 -31.78 13.52
N GLY A 125 3.02 -31.56 13.80
CA GLY A 125 2.17 -32.58 14.42
C GLY A 125 2.01 -33.82 13.53
N SER A 126 1.82 -33.63 12.22
CA SER A 126 1.53 -34.73 11.30
C SER A 126 2.70 -35.70 11.12
N TYR A 127 3.94 -35.22 10.95
CA TYR A 127 5.06 -36.14 10.75
C TYR A 127 5.44 -36.87 12.03
N ARG A 128 5.11 -36.32 13.21
CA ARG A 128 5.51 -36.91 14.50
C ARG A 128 4.80 -38.23 14.74
N GLU A 129 3.52 -38.32 14.38
CA GLU A 129 2.76 -39.58 14.48
C GLU A 129 3.31 -40.64 13.53
N LEU A 130 3.64 -40.24 12.29
CA LEU A 130 4.28 -41.13 11.32
C LEU A 130 5.65 -41.61 11.83
N ALA A 131 6.47 -40.71 12.38
CA ALA A 131 7.78 -41.03 12.95
C ALA A 131 7.70 -42.00 14.15
N LEU A 132 6.62 -41.96 14.93
CA LEU A 132 6.40 -42.90 16.03
C LEU A 132 5.93 -44.28 15.56
N LEU A 133 5.31 -44.37 14.38
CA LEU A 133 4.88 -45.64 13.77
C LEU A 133 6.00 -46.32 12.98
N LEU A 134 6.99 -45.54 12.52
CA LEU A 134 8.19 -46.05 11.85
C LEU A 134 8.99 -46.95 12.80
N LYS A 135 9.25 -48.19 12.37
CA LYS A 135 10.13 -49.13 13.04
C LYS A 135 11.38 -49.36 12.20
N PRO A 136 12.59 -49.21 12.76
CA PRO A 136 13.82 -49.50 12.02
C PRO A 136 14.00 -51.01 11.87
N GLU A 137 14.27 -51.45 10.64
CA GLU A 137 14.62 -52.84 10.31
C GLU A 137 15.92 -52.86 9.49
N MET A 138 16.73 -53.91 9.67
CA MET A 138 18.00 -54.09 8.97
C MET A 138 17.98 -55.39 8.18
N TYR A 139 18.36 -55.29 6.90
CA TYR A 139 18.46 -56.41 5.97
C TYR A 139 19.89 -56.50 5.43
N LEU A 140 20.37 -57.72 5.24
CA LEU A 140 21.69 -58.01 4.67
C LEU A 140 21.60 -58.18 3.16
N SER A 141 22.76 -58.16 2.50
CA SER A 141 22.84 -58.42 1.07
C SER A 141 22.26 -59.78 0.73
N ASN A 142 21.40 -59.81 -0.29
CA ASN A 142 20.65 -60.98 -0.78
C ASN A 142 19.47 -61.42 0.09
N ASP A 143 19.10 -60.69 1.14
CA ASP A 143 17.84 -60.94 1.86
C ASP A 143 16.63 -60.60 0.98
N ILE A 144 15.60 -61.43 1.03
CA ILE A 144 14.32 -61.20 0.36
C ILE A 144 13.45 -60.37 1.30
N VAL A 145 13.21 -59.11 0.94
CA VAL A 145 12.49 -58.16 1.80
C VAL A 145 10.97 -58.19 1.56
N ALA A 146 10.53 -58.53 0.35
CA ALA A 146 9.13 -58.72 0.01
C ALA A 146 8.97 -59.68 -1.17
N GLU A 147 7.96 -60.54 -1.12
CA GLU A 147 7.65 -61.51 -2.18
C GLU A 147 6.37 -61.16 -2.93
N ALA A 148 6.40 -61.31 -4.26
CA ALA A 148 5.22 -61.09 -5.08
C ALA A 148 4.08 -62.04 -4.67
N TRP A 149 2.84 -61.54 -4.75
CA TRP A 149 1.62 -62.30 -4.43
C TRP A 149 1.46 -62.71 -2.96
N THR A 150 2.33 -62.21 -2.08
CA THR A 150 2.13 -62.31 -0.63
C THR A 150 1.49 -61.02 -0.09
N PRO A 151 0.52 -61.10 0.84
CA PRO A 151 -0.08 -59.92 1.44
C PRO A 151 0.96 -59.19 2.30
N GLY A 152 1.30 -57.96 1.91
CA GLY A 152 2.24 -57.12 2.65
C GLY A 152 1.66 -56.64 3.99
N GLN A 153 2.50 -56.56 5.02
CA GLN A 153 2.11 -56.09 6.37
C GLN A 153 2.20 -54.57 6.54
N GLY A 154 2.78 -53.86 5.57
CA GLY A 154 2.96 -52.41 5.63
C GLY A 154 3.76 -51.85 4.45
N LEU A 155 4.10 -50.57 4.55
CA LEU A 155 4.98 -49.87 3.63
C LEU A 155 6.37 -49.74 4.23
N MET A 156 7.41 -49.89 3.42
CA MET A 156 8.81 -49.73 3.81
C MET A 156 9.41 -48.52 3.10
N ILE A 157 10.24 -47.76 3.83
CA ILE A 157 11.01 -46.63 3.31
C ILE A 157 12.48 -46.98 3.45
N VAL A 158 13.24 -46.88 2.35
CA VAL A 158 14.67 -47.17 2.34
C VAL A 158 15.44 -45.91 2.77
N ASP A 159 16.04 -45.94 3.96
CA ASP A 159 16.91 -44.84 4.43
C ASP A 159 18.36 -44.99 3.94
N VAL A 160 18.91 -46.20 4.00
CA VAL A 160 20.29 -46.50 3.58
C VAL A 160 20.33 -47.78 2.75
N GLY A 161 20.94 -47.71 1.56
CA GLY A 161 21.12 -48.84 0.65
C GLY A 161 20.27 -48.73 -0.61
N VAL A 162 20.20 -49.84 -1.37
CA VAL A 162 19.44 -49.96 -2.61
C VAL A 162 18.69 -51.28 -2.57
N LEU A 163 17.41 -51.25 -2.95
CA LEU A 163 16.62 -52.47 -3.16
C LEU A 163 16.45 -52.71 -4.65
N ALA A 164 16.82 -53.90 -5.11
CA ALA A 164 16.56 -54.35 -6.47
C ALA A 164 15.19 -55.03 -6.54
N VAL A 165 14.38 -54.68 -7.54
CA VAL A 165 13.05 -55.22 -7.76
C VAL A 165 13.09 -56.16 -8.96
N TYR A 166 12.83 -57.44 -8.70
CA TYR A 166 12.81 -58.48 -9.71
C TYR A 166 11.38 -58.88 -10.06
N THR A 167 11.16 -59.21 -11.33
CA THR A 167 9.92 -59.84 -11.78
C THR A 167 9.88 -61.31 -11.43
N VAL A 168 8.71 -61.94 -11.64
CA VAL A 168 8.52 -63.40 -11.52
C VAL A 168 9.50 -64.19 -12.40
N ASN A 169 10.02 -63.58 -13.47
CA ASN A 169 10.99 -64.19 -14.38
C ASN A 169 12.46 -63.97 -13.97
N TYR A 170 12.72 -63.44 -12.78
CA TYR A 170 14.06 -63.08 -12.27
C TYR A 170 14.80 -62.02 -13.11
N GLU A 171 14.06 -61.25 -13.91
CA GLU A 171 14.60 -60.08 -14.59
C GLU A 171 14.47 -58.86 -13.67
N GLU A 172 15.58 -58.15 -13.48
CA GLU A 172 15.59 -56.89 -12.73
C GLU A 172 14.80 -55.83 -13.50
N THR A 173 13.75 -55.29 -12.88
CA THR A 173 12.86 -54.29 -13.49
C THR A 173 13.07 -52.89 -12.98
N GLY A 174 13.77 -52.72 -11.87
CA GLY A 174 14.07 -51.41 -11.34
C GLY A 174 14.81 -51.48 -10.02
N GLN A 175 15.34 -50.33 -9.63
CA GLN A 175 16.03 -50.11 -8.35
C GLN A 175 15.28 -49.04 -7.58
N SER A 176 14.97 -49.32 -6.31
CA SER A 176 14.43 -48.33 -5.39
C SER A 176 15.59 -47.68 -4.64
N TYR A 177 15.78 -46.39 -4.89
CA TYR A 177 16.77 -45.56 -4.20
C TYR A 177 16.15 -44.81 -3.03
N ARG A 178 17.02 -44.20 -2.21
CA ARG A 178 16.64 -43.20 -1.21
C ARG A 178 15.93 -42.02 -1.87
N TRP A 179 14.79 -41.60 -1.31
CA TRP A 179 14.08 -40.38 -1.69
C TRP A 179 14.66 -39.15 -1.00
#